data_AF-A0A6G3U3P4-F1
#
_entry.id   AF-A0A6G3U3P4-F1
#
_cell.length_a   1.000
_cell.length_b   1.000
_cell.length_c   1.000
_cell.angle_alpha   90.00
_cell.angle_beta   90.00
_cell.angle_gamma   90.00
#
_symmetry.space_group_name_H-M   'P 1'
#
loop_
_entity.id
_entity.type
_entity.pdbx_description
1 polymer ?
#
loop_
_entity_poly.entity_id
_entity_poly.type
_entity_poly.pdbx_seq_one_letter_code
_entity_poly.pdbx_strand_id
1 'polypeptide(L)'
;HVRAAGSDVKAGDRALTAGTVLGPPQISLLAAIGRGTVRVRPRPRVVVLSTGSELVQPDAELRPGQIYDSNSFALTAAARDAGAIAYRVGAVTDDAATLRDTIEDQLVRADLMVTTGGVSVGAYDVVKEALSSVADEDEPGSGIDFRRLAMQPGKPQGFGSIGPDHTPLLALPGNPVSSYVSFELFVRPAIRTLMGLTDVHRPRTRATLTADGPLTSPKGRRQFLRGRYADGAVTPVGGAGSHLVAALARANALIVVPEDTESLEPGATAEVVLLG
;
A
#
# COMPACT_ATOMS: atom_id res chain seq x y z
N HIS A 1 -44.61 29.57 -5.13
CA HIS A 1 -43.22 29.77 -4.68
C HIS A 1 -42.33 29.85 -5.90
N VAL A 2 -41.70 31.00 -6.19
CA VAL A 2 -40.84 31.20 -7.39
C VAL A 2 -39.37 31.22 -6.93
N ARG A 3 -38.49 30.51 -7.64
CA ARG A 3 -37.03 30.56 -7.41
C ARG A 3 -36.41 31.61 -8.33
N ALA A 4 -35.54 32.46 -7.80
CA ALA A 4 -34.86 33.49 -8.58
C ALA A 4 -33.79 32.89 -9.50
N ALA A 5 -33.51 33.54 -10.63
CA ALA A 5 -32.43 33.14 -11.53
C ALA A 5 -31.08 33.19 -10.79
N GLY A 6 -30.27 32.13 -10.92
CA GLY A 6 -28.97 32.02 -10.25
C GLY A 6 -29.05 31.98 -8.71
N SER A 7 -30.18 31.55 -8.14
CA SER A 7 -30.33 31.46 -6.68
C SER A 7 -29.47 30.36 -6.03
N ASP A 8 -28.94 29.43 -6.83
CA ASP A 8 -28.09 28.32 -6.39
C ASP A 8 -26.63 28.54 -6.85
N VAL A 9 -26.42 28.68 -8.16
CA VAL A 9 -25.12 28.99 -8.78
C VAL A 9 -25.30 30.05 -9.86
N LYS A 10 -24.42 31.05 -9.91
CA LYS A 10 -24.42 32.11 -10.92
C LYS A 10 -23.35 31.86 -11.99
N ALA A 11 -23.54 32.48 -13.15
CA ALA A 11 -22.51 32.50 -14.18
C ALA A 11 -21.24 33.18 -13.65
N GLY A 12 -20.09 32.53 -13.83
CA GLY A 12 -18.80 32.99 -13.30
C GLY A 12 -18.44 32.42 -11.93
N ASP A 13 -19.38 31.80 -11.21
CA ASP A 13 -19.08 31.15 -9.94
C ASP A 13 -18.22 29.91 -10.15
N ARG A 14 -17.31 29.67 -9.20
CA ARG A 14 -16.50 28.45 -9.17
C ARG A 14 -17.35 27.30 -8.62
N ALA A 15 -17.96 26.52 -9.51
CA ALA A 15 -18.78 25.37 -9.15
C ALA A 15 -18.01 24.27 -8.40
N LEU A 16 -16.80 23.94 -8.86
CA LEU A 16 -15.90 22.95 -8.23
C LEU A 16 -14.44 23.43 -8.32
N THR A 17 -13.62 23.01 -7.37
CA THR A 17 -12.17 23.27 -7.36
C THR A 17 -11.39 22.11 -7.96
N ALA A 18 -10.23 22.40 -8.56
CA ALA A 18 -9.30 21.34 -8.95
C ALA A 18 -8.87 20.52 -7.71
N GLY A 19 -8.82 19.20 -7.85
CA GLY A 19 -8.57 18.27 -6.73
C GLY A 19 -9.83 17.79 -6.02
N THR A 20 -11.01 18.33 -6.32
CA THR A 20 -12.27 17.79 -5.81
C THR A 20 -12.52 16.38 -6.37
N VAL A 21 -12.73 15.41 -5.47
CA VAL A 21 -13.18 14.06 -5.83
C VAL A 21 -14.61 14.14 -6.34
N LEU A 22 -14.87 13.57 -7.51
CA LEU A 22 -16.19 13.59 -8.13
C LEU A 22 -17.05 12.43 -7.60
N GLY A 23 -17.87 12.72 -6.60
CA GLY A 23 -18.95 11.84 -6.13
C GLY A 23 -20.29 12.14 -6.80
N PRO A 24 -21.37 11.42 -6.43
CA PRO A 24 -22.70 11.63 -7.01
C PRO A 24 -23.18 13.10 -6.99
N PRO A 25 -23.00 13.87 -5.90
CA PRO A 25 -23.40 15.28 -5.90
C PRO A 25 -22.60 16.15 -6.88
N GLN A 26 -21.29 15.93 -6.99
CA GLN A 26 -20.43 16.69 -7.91
C GLN A 26 -20.78 16.37 -9.36
N ILE A 27 -21.06 15.11 -9.69
CA ILE A 27 -21.54 14.71 -11.02
C ILE A 27 -22.90 15.34 -11.33
N SER A 28 -23.82 15.36 -10.36
CA SER A 28 -25.13 16.01 -10.51
C SER A 28 -24.98 17.51 -10.76
N LEU A 29 -24.12 18.20 -10.00
CA LEU A 29 -23.83 19.62 -10.21
C LEU A 29 -23.31 19.87 -11.62
N LEU A 30 -22.29 19.12 -12.08
CA LEU A 30 -21.72 19.25 -13.42
C LEU A 30 -22.78 19.08 -14.51
N ALA A 31 -23.65 18.08 -14.38
CA ALA A 31 -24.75 17.88 -15.32
C ALA A 31 -25.77 19.03 -15.28
N ALA A 32 -26.13 19.52 -14.08
CA ALA A 32 -27.09 20.61 -13.90
C ALA A 32 -26.61 21.93 -14.51
N ILE A 33 -25.30 22.18 -14.53
CA ILE A 33 -24.70 23.36 -15.20
C ILE A 33 -24.35 23.10 -16.68
N GLY A 34 -24.83 22.00 -17.26
CA GLY A 34 -24.67 21.69 -18.69
C GLY A 34 -23.27 21.22 -19.09
N ARG A 35 -22.45 20.69 -18.17
CA ARG A 35 -21.10 20.20 -18.46
C ARG A 35 -21.11 18.69 -18.67
N GLY A 36 -21.15 18.27 -19.94
CA GLY A 36 -21.14 16.86 -20.32
C GLY A 36 -19.79 16.15 -20.16
N THR A 37 -18.68 16.90 -20.11
CA THR A 37 -17.33 16.36 -19.86
C THR A 37 -16.51 17.32 -19.00
N VAL A 38 -15.55 16.75 -18.26
CA VAL A 38 -14.59 17.49 -17.42
C VAL A 38 -13.21 16.86 -17.51
N ARG A 39 -12.17 17.68 -17.31
CA ARG A 39 -10.78 17.20 -17.21
C ARG A 39 -10.55 16.65 -15.80
N VAL A 40 -10.05 15.41 -15.72
CA VAL A 40 -9.72 14.74 -14.46
C VAL A 40 -8.31 14.17 -14.53
N ARG A 41 -7.71 13.91 -13.37
CA ARG A 41 -6.48 13.12 -13.31
C ARG A 41 -6.79 11.65 -13.63
N PRO A 42 -5.96 10.97 -14.43
CA PRO A 42 -6.14 9.55 -14.66
C PRO A 42 -5.89 8.76 -13.37
N ARG A 43 -6.43 7.55 -13.31
CA ARG A 43 -6.07 6.58 -12.27
C ARG A 43 -4.67 6.06 -12.58
N PRO A 44 -3.73 6.04 -11.62
CA PRO A 44 -2.40 5.50 -11.86
C PRO A 44 -2.47 4.00 -12.13
N ARG A 45 -1.64 3.53 -13.04
CA ARG A 45 -1.45 2.12 -13.38
C ARG A 45 -0.39 1.55 -12.44
N VAL A 46 -0.79 0.60 -11.60
CA VAL A 46 0.09 -0.03 -10.62
C VAL A 46 0.37 -1.46 -11.02
N VAL A 47 1.64 -1.81 -11.22
CA VAL A 47 2.06 -3.20 -11.44
C VAL A 47 2.49 -3.80 -10.11
N VAL A 48 1.97 -4.97 -9.78
CA VAL A 48 2.32 -5.73 -8.57
C VAL A 48 2.94 -7.05 -8.97
N LEU A 49 4.15 -7.31 -8.47
CA LEU A 49 4.95 -8.50 -8.77
C LEU A 49 5.40 -9.19 -7.48
N SER A 50 5.21 -10.50 -7.38
CA SER A 50 5.82 -11.32 -6.33
C SER A 50 7.09 -11.99 -6.84
N THR A 51 8.12 -12.10 -6.00
CA THR A 51 9.33 -12.87 -6.28
C THR A 51 9.52 -13.96 -5.23
N GLY A 52 9.90 -15.15 -5.67
CA GLY A 52 10.18 -16.28 -4.79
C GLY A 52 10.00 -17.60 -5.50
N SER A 53 11.05 -18.41 -5.51
CA SER A 53 11.06 -19.73 -6.16
C SER A 53 10.14 -20.74 -5.46
N GLU A 54 9.74 -20.46 -4.21
CA GLU A 54 8.76 -21.21 -3.44
C GLU A 54 7.30 -20.93 -3.86
N LEU A 55 7.05 -19.84 -4.58
CA LEU A 55 5.71 -19.33 -4.82
C LEU A 55 5.01 -20.05 -5.97
N VAL A 56 3.78 -20.49 -5.73
CA VAL A 56 2.88 -21.03 -6.77
C VAL A 56 1.53 -20.31 -6.79
N GLN A 57 0.82 -20.38 -7.91
CA GLN A 57 -0.54 -19.83 -7.99
C GLN A 57 -1.51 -20.64 -7.11
N PRO A 58 -2.57 -20.01 -6.57
CA PRO A 58 -3.72 -20.72 -6.02
C PRO A 58 -4.22 -21.79 -7.00
N ASP A 59 -4.76 -22.87 -6.46
CA ASP A 59 -5.23 -24.08 -7.17
C ASP A 59 -4.14 -24.98 -7.77
N ALA A 60 -2.87 -24.60 -7.72
CA ALA A 60 -1.76 -25.50 -8.03
C ALA A 60 -1.53 -26.51 -6.89
N GLU A 61 -1.11 -27.72 -7.22
CA GLU A 61 -0.68 -28.69 -6.21
C GLU A 61 0.64 -28.25 -5.56
N LEU A 62 0.68 -28.15 -4.23
CA LEU A 62 1.89 -27.80 -3.49
C LEU A 62 2.89 -28.96 -3.45
N ARG A 63 4.10 -28.71 -3.94
CA ARG A 63 5.24 -29.59 -3.71
C ARG A 63 5.96 -29.21 -2.40
N PRO A 64 6.79 -30.12 -1.84
CA PRO A 64 7.58 -29.80 -0.66
C PRO A 64 8.38 -28.50 -0.84
N GLY A 65 8.27 -27.59 0.13
CA GLY A 65 8.94 -26.29 0.10
C GLY A 65 8.20 -25.18 -0.65
N GLN A 66 7.05 -25.47 -1.27
CA GLN A 66 6.23 -24.46 -1.94
C GLN A 66 5.16 -23.88 -1.03
N ILE A 67 4.78 -22.63 -1.32
CA ILE A 67 3.66 -21.93 -0.70
C ILE A 67 2.87 -21.16 -1.78
N TYR A 68 1.60 -20.87 -1.51
CA TYR A 68 0.80 -20.05 -2.41
C TYR A 68 1.22 -18.58 -2.36
N ASP A 69 1.27 -17.94 -3.54
CA ASP A 69 1.41 -16.50 -3.67
C ASP A 69 0.14 -15.80 -3.18
N SER A 70 0.15 -15.36 -1.92
CA SER A 70 -0.93 -14.57 -1.32
C SER A 70 -0.70 -13.06 -1.43
N ASN A 71 0.56 -12.63 -1.53
CA ASN A 71 0.92 -11.22 -1.53
C ASN A 71 0.47 -10.52 -2.81
N SER A 72 0.77 -11.08 -3.99
CA SER A 72 0.41 -10.40 -5.24
C SER A 72 -1.10 -10.16 -5.33
N PHE A 73 -1.91 -11.09 -4.82
CA PHE A 73 -3.36 -10.95 -4.74
C PHE A 73 -3.77 -9.85 -3.77
N ALA A 74 -3.28 -9.90 -2.52
CA ALA A 74 -3.64 -8.92 -1.50
C ALA A 74 -3.23 -7.49 -1.92
N LEU A 75 -2.01 -7.31 -2.41
CA LEU A 75 -1.48 -6.01 -2.80
C LEU A 75 -2.15 -5.46 -4.07
N THR A 76 -2.47 -6.32 -5.05
CA THR A 76 -3.24 -5.90 -6.23
C THR A 76 -4.65 -5.44 -5.84
N ALA A 77 -5.30 -6.15 -4.92
CA ALA A 77 -6.61 -5.76 -4.40
C ALA A 77 -6.53 -4.43 -3.63
N ALA A 78 -5.52 -4.26 -2.77
CA ALA A 78 -5.30 -3.03 -2.02
C ALA A 78 -4.98 -1.83 -2.94
N ALA A 79 -4.27 -2.03 -4.06
CA ALA A 79 -4.06 -0.98 -5.06
C ALA A 79 -5.35 -0.54 -5.75
N ARG A 80 -6.25 -1.49 -6.04
CA ARG A 80 -7.59 -1.16 -6.58
C ARG A 80 -8.42 -0.39 -5.57
N ASP A 81 -8.42 -0.81 -4.30
CA ASP A 81 -9.07 -0.09 -3.19
C ASP A 81 -8.52 1.33 -3.00
N ALA A 82 -7.21 1.51 -3.18
CA ALA A 82 -6.56 2.83 -3.15
C ALA A 82 -6.94 3.74 -4.34
N GLY A 83 -7.55 3.19 -5.39
CA GLY A 83 -8.02 3.92 -6.57
C GLY A 83 -7.22 3.68 -7.86
N ALA A 84 -6.20 2.82 -7.85
CA ALA A 84 -5.37 2.54 -9.03
C ALA A 84 -6.05 1.58 -10.03
N ILE A 85 -5.54 1.56 -11.26
CA ILE A 85 -5.72 0.44 -12.20
C ILE A 85 -4.58 -0.53 -11.92
N ALA A 86 -4.87 -1.68 -11.29
CA ALA A 86 -3.83 -2.59 -10.82
C ALA A 86 -3.69 -3.84 -11.70
N TYR A 87 -2.45 -4.13 -12.11
CA TYR A 87 -2.02 -5.29 -12.88
C TYR A 87 -1.21 -6.23 -11.99
N ARG A 88 -1.63 -7.49 -11.94
CA ARG A 88 -0.91 -8.54 -11.22
C ARG A 88 0.00 -9.27 -12.19
N VAL A 89 1.26 -9.40 -11.83
CA VAL A 89 2.22 -10.28 -12.48
C VAL A 89 2.35 -11.53 -11.60
N GLY A 90 2.39 -12.70 -12.24
CA GLY A 90 2.59 -13.96 -11.53
C GLY A 90 3.92 -13.98 -10.78
N ALA A 91 4.07 -14.94 -9.86
CA ALA A 91 5.33 -15.12 -9.17
C ALA A 91 6.48 -15.36 -10.16
N VAL A 92 7.54 -14.58 -10.00
CA VAL A 92 8.79 -14.73 -10.77
C VAL A 92 9.81 -15.46 -9.91
N THR A 93 10.53 -16.39 -10.53
CA THR A 93 11.60 -17.16 -9.89
C THR A 93 12.74 -16.25 -9.43
N ASP A 94 13.54 -16.69 -8.45
CA ASP A 94 14.69 -15.92 -7.96
C ASP A 94 15.90 -16.01 -8.91
N ASP A 95 15.70 -15.63 -10.16
CA ASP A 95 16.73 -15.47 -11.18
C ASP A 95 16.78 -14.01 -11.61
N ALA A 96 17.95 -13.38 -11.51
CA ALA A 96 18.10 -11.94 -11.71
C ALA A 96 17.77 -11.51 -13.15
N ALA A 97 18.13 -12.35 -14.14
CA ALA A 97 17.82 -12.08 -15.55
C ALA A 97 16.31 -12.16 -15.80
N THR A 98 15.66 -13.23 -15.35
CA THR A 98 14.20 -13.42 -15.49
C THR A 98 13.43 -12.30 -14.80
N LEU A 99 13.88 -11.88 -13.60
CA LEU A 99 13.28 -10.76 -12.88
C LEU A 99 13.44 -9.44 -13.64
N ARG A 100 14.63 -9.18 -14.18
CA ARG A 100 14.92 -7.98 -14.99
C ARG A 100 14.03 -7.93 -16.23
N ASP A 101 14.03 -8.98 -17.03
CA ASP A 101 13.22 -9.07 -18.26
C ASP A 101 11.74 -8.87 -17.94
N THR A 102 11.27 -9.49 -16.86
CA THR A 102 9.89 -9.30 -16.39
C THR A 102 9.64 -7.85 -15.96
N ILE A 103 10.56 -7.19 -15.28
CA ILE A 103 10.40 -5.79 -14.89
C ILE A 103 10.33 -4.90 -16.14
N GLU A 104 11.25 -5.05 -17.07
CA GLU A 104 11.34 -4.28 -18.30
C GLU A 104 10.07 -4.41 -19.16
N ASP A 105 9.56 -5.62 -19.34
CA ASP A 105 8.30 -5.90 -20.05
C ASP A 105 7.09 -5.21 -19.44
N GLN A 106 7.15 -4.90 -18.14
CA GLN A 106 6.04 -4.32 -17.39
C GLN A 106 6.10 -2.79 -17.30
N LEU A 107 7.27 -2.19 -17.54
CA LEU A 107 7.47 -0.73 -17.41
C LEU A 107 6.55 0.07 -18.31
N VAL A 108 6.31 -0.37 -19.56
CA VAL A 108 5.45 0.32 -20.54
C VAL A 108 4.02 0.61 -20.02
N ARG A 109 3.57 -0.15 -19.01
CA ARG A 109 2.24 -0.03 -18.41
C ARG A 109 2.23 0.38 -16.94
N ALA A 110 3.38 0.72 -16.36
CA ALA A 110 3.49 1.07 -14.95
C ALA A 110 3.66 2.59 -14.77
N ASP A 111 2.78 3.19 -13.98
CA ASP A 111 3.03 4.50 -13.37
C ASP A 111 3.64 4.34 -11.95
N LEU A 112 3.56 3.12 -11.40
CA LEU A 112 4.14 2.69 -10.14
C LEU A 112 4.32 1.16 -10.16
N MET A 113 5.48 0.68 -9.72
CA MET A 113 5.74 -0.75 -9.54
C MET A 113 5.85 -1.11 -8.06
N VAL A 114 5.30 -2.26 -7.68
CA VAL A 114 5.38 -2.81 -6.33
C VAL A 114 5.89 -4.23 -6.42
N THR A 115 7.03 -4.50 -5.81
CA THR A 115 7.54 -5.87 -5.67
C THR A 115 7.35 -6.36 -4.25
N THR A 116 7.17 -7.67 -4.08
CA THR A 116 7.05 -8.30 -2.76
C THR A 116 7.77 -9.64 -2.77
N GLY A 117 8.49 -9.93 -1.70
CA GLY A 117 9.47 -11.03 -1.73
C GLY A 117 10.86 -10.48 -2.07
N GLY A 118 11.88 -11.32 -1.96
CA GLY A 118 13.21 -10.93 -2.43
C GLY A 118 13.93 -9.79 -1.68
N VAL A 119 13.47 -9.39 -0.47
CA VAL A 119 14.16 -8.35 0.35
C VAL A 119 14.74 -8.89 1.67
N SER A 120 14.86 -10.22 1.78
CA SER A 120 15.55 -10.91 2.89
C SER A 120 16.99 -11.21 2.51
N VAL A 121 17.88 -11.37 3.49
CA VAL A 121 19.36 -11.34 3.35
C VAL A 121 19.95 -12.15 2.18
N GLY A 122 19.33 -13.24 1.72
CA GLY A 122 19.77 -13.99 0.52
C GLY A 122 19.08 -13.58 -0.79
N ALA A 123 17.75 -13.49 -0.80
CA ALA A 123 16.98 -13.12 -2.00
C ALA A 123 17.08 -11.61 -2.35
N TYR A 124 17.53 -10.82 -1.37
CA TYR A 124 17.93 -9.42 -1.50
C TYR A 124 18.97 -9.20 -2.59
N ASP A 125 19.91 -10.14 -2.73
CA ASP A 125 20.99 -10.00 -3.71
C ASP A 125 20.44 -10.12 -5.15
N VAL A 126 19.48 -11.01 -5.40
CA VAL A 126 18.85 -11.19 -6.72
C VAL A 126 18.02 -9.95 -7.12
N VAL A 127 17.18 -9.46 -6.21
CA VAL A 127 16.36 -8.26 -6.49
C VAL A 127 17.24 -7.03 -6.66
N LYS A 128 18.28 -6.88 -5.82
CA LYS A 128 19.23 -5.78 -5.98
C LYS A 128 20.01 -5.89 -7.29
N GLU A 129 20.46 -7.08 -7.68
CA GLU A 129 21.17 -7.32 -8.93
C GLU A 129 20.29 -7.00 -10.16
N ALA A 130 19.05 -7.49 -10.19
CA ALA A 130 18.09 -7.20 -11.25
C ALA A 130 17.77 -5.70 -11.35
N LEU A 131 17.70 -5.01 -10.21
CA LEU A 131 17.35 -3.58 -10.15
C LEU A 131 18.53 -2.65 -10.40
N SER A 132 19.78 -3.10 -10.22
CA SER A 132 20.98 -2.30 -10.50
C SER A 132 21.15 -2.05 -12.00
N SER A 133 20.80 -3.03 -12.84
CA SER A 133 20.93 -2.94 -14.30
C SER A 133 19.87 -2.10 -15.00
N VAL A 134 18.74 -1.82 -14.34
CA VAL A 134 17.66 -0.96 -14.86
C VAL A 134 17.75 0.47 -14.31
N ALA A 135 18.82 0.77 -13.56
CA ALA A 135 19.15 2.11 -13.13
C ALA A 135 19.95 2.81 -14.24
N ASP A 136 19.52 4.00 -14.60
CA ASP A 136 20.37 5.00 -15.24
C ASP A 136 21.42 5.52 -14.23
N GLU A 137 22.70 5.24 -14.46
CA GLU A 137 23.79 5.65 -13.55
C GLU A 137 24.09 7.16 -13.60
N ASP A 138 23.67 7.84 -14.67
CA ASP A 138 23.95 9.26 -14.90
C ASP A 138 22.85 10.19 -14.31
N GLU A 139 21.72 9.63 -13.87
CA GLU A 139 20.56 10.35 -13.35
C GLU A 139 20.41 10.22 -11.81
N PRO A 140 20.52 11.32 -11.04
CA PRO A 140 20.31 11.30 -9.59
C PRO A 140 18.90 10.83 -9.19
N GLY A 141 18.81 9.74 -8.42
CA GLY A 141 17.53 9.17 -7.95
C GLY A 141 17.03 7.98 -8.77
N SER A 142 17.78 7.60 -9.80
CA SER A 142 17.66 6.34 -10.50
C SER A 142 18.28 5.19 -9.68
N GLY A 143 17.67 4.00 -9.76
CA GLY A 143 18.03 2.84 -8.95
C GLY A 143 17.26 2.73 -7.65
N ILE A 144 17.51 1.65 -6.90
CA ILE A 144 16.71 1.26 -5.72
C ILE A 144 17.54 1.27 -4.44
N ASP A 145 17.09 2.09 -3.52
CA ASP A 145 17.63 2.25 -2.18
C ASP A 145 16.92 1.32 -1.20
N PHE A 146 17.68 0.39 -0.63
CA PHE A 146 17.17 -0.49 0.40
C PHE A 146 17.56 -0.03 1.80
N ARG A 147 16.56 0.03 2.67
CA ARG A 147 16.69 0.53 4.04
C ARG A 147 16.09 -0.46 5.04
N ARG A 148 16.59 -0.39 6.27
CA ARG A 148 16.01 -1.06 7.43
C ARG A 148 15.27 -0.02 8.26
N LEU A 149 13.95 -0.08 8.23
CA LEU A 149 13.09 0.84 8.97
C LEU A 149 12.94 0.40 10.43
N ALA A 150 12.83 1.37 11.33
CA ALA A 150 12.53 1.17 12.74
C ALA A 150 11.04 0.87 12.95
N MET A 151 10.53 -0.18 12.30
CA MET A 151 9.14 -0.61 12.39
C MET A 151 9.02 -2.13 12.52
N GLN A 152 7.87 -2.57 13.04
CA GLN A 152 7.49 -3.98 13.05
C GLN A 152 5.96 -4.12 12.81
N PRO A 153 5.52 -5.00 11.90
CA PRO A 153 6.32 -5.72 10.91
C PRO A 153 6.87 -4.77 9.82
N GLY A 154 7.65 -5.27 8.85
CA GLY A 154 8.10 -4.47 7.71
C GLY A 154 9.47 -3.80 7.80
N LYS A 155 10.43 -4.42 8.50
CA LYS A 155 11.78 -3.88 8.68
C LYS A 155 12.53 -3.59 7.36
N PRO A 156 12.76 -4.55 6.44
CA PRO A 156 13.42 -4.24 5.16
C PRO A 156 12.43 -3.63 4.15
N GLN A 157 12.83 -2.56 3.48
CA GLN A 157 12.08 -1.95 2.37
C GLN A 157 13.08 -1.49 1.30
N GLY A 158 12.67 -1.52 0.04
CA GLY A 158 13.37 -0.83 -1.05
C GLY A 158 12.49 0.27 -1.65
N PHE A 159 13.09 1.38 -2.07
CA PHE A 159 12.40 2.43 -2.81
C PHE A 159 13.34 3.08 -3.82
N GLY A 160 12.79 3.59 -4.92
CA GLY A 160 13.54 4.38 -5.89
C GLY A 160 12.81 4.47 -7.22
N SER A 161 13.54 4.65 -8.31
CA SER A 161 12.98 4.71 -9.66
C SER A 161 13.75 3.82 -10.64
N ILE A 162 13.08 3.30 -11.66
CA ILE A 162 13.66 2.38 -12.64
C ILE A 162 13.23 2.73 -14.06
N GLY A 163 14.09 2.38 -15.02
CA GLY A 163 13.84 2.56 -16.44
C GLY A 163 13.90 4.03 -16.90
N PRO A 164 13.76 4.24 -18.22
CA PRO A 164 13.97 5.56 -18.84
C PRO A 164 12.93 6.61 -18.42
N ASP A 165 11.73 6.19 -18.03
CA ASP A 165 10.66 7.08 -17.57
C ASP A 165 10.70 7.35 -16.05
N HIS A 166 11.76 6.89 -15.35
CA HIS A 166 11.90 6.97 -13.89
C HIS A 166 10.66 6.47 -13.13
N THR A 167 10.17 5.29 -13.52
CA THR A 167 8.97 4.71 -12.89
C THR A 167 9.28 4.39 -11.43
N PRO A 168 8.51 4.92 -10.46
CA PRO A 168 8.76 4.65 -9.05
C PRO A 168 8.54 3.16 -8.75
N LEU A 169 9.40 2.59 -7.90
CA LEU A 169 9.29 1.22 -7.42
C LEU A 169 9.38 1.18 -5.90
N LEU A 170 8.47 0.42 -5.27
CA LEU A 170 8.55 0.06 -3.86
C LEU A 170 8.71 -1.46 -3.71
N ALA A 171 9.80 -1.88 -3.08
CA ALA A 171 10.09 -3.28 -2.81
C ALA A 171 9.73 -3.62 -1.35
N LEU A 172 8.71 -4.46 -1.18
CA LEU A 172 8.11 -4.79 0.09
C LEU A 172 8.61 -6.16 0.64
N PRO A 173 8.57 -6.36 1.96
CA PRO A 173 8.88 -7.64 2.60
C PRO A 173 8.07 -8.82 2.03
N GLY A 174 8.67 -10.00 1.87
CA GLY A 174 7.95 -11.20 1.41
C GLY A 174 6.93 -11.78 2.40
N ASN A 175 7.02 -11.41 3.67
CA ASN A 175 6.10 -11.92 4.68
C ASN A 175 4.72 -11.22 4.58
N PRO A 176 3.58 -11.93 4.55
CA PRO A 176 2.30 -11.34 4.16
C PRO A 176 1.76 -10.18 4.99
N VAL A 177 1.92 -10.22 6.32
CA VAL A 177 1.44 -9.10 7.14
C VAL A 177 2.42 -7.93 7.02
N SER A 178 3.70 -8.24 6.84
CA SER A 178 4.73 -7.23 6.60
C SER A 178 4.50 -6.50 5.28
N SER A 179 4.26 -7.21 4.17
CA SER A 179 3.95 -6.61 2.86
C SER A 179 2.70 -5.75 2.92
N TYR A 180 1.61 -6.27 3.50
CA TYR A 180 0.35 -5.54 3.57
C TYR A 180 0.43 -4.27 4.44
N VAL A 181 1.04 -4.35 5.63
CA VAL A 181 1.25 -3.16 6.47
C VAL A 181 2.13 -2.14 5.75
N SER A 182 3.18 -2.59 5.05
CA SER A 182 4.06 -1.70 4.28
C SER A 182 3.32 -1.06 3.10
N PHE A 183 2.40 -1.79 2.47
CA PHE A 183 1.55 -1.26 1.42
C PHE A 183 0.66 -0.12 1.93
N GLU A 184 -0.05 -0.35 3.03
CA GLU A 184 -0.96 0.65 3.61
C GLU A 184 -0.21 1.92 4.06
N LEU A 185 1.03 1.77 4.54
CA LEU A 185 1.83 2.89 5.04
C LEU A 185 2.60 3.65 3.94
N PHE A 186 3.03 2.98 2.87
CA PHE A 186 3.95 3.58 1.88
C PHE A 186 3.39 3.58 0.46
N VAL A 187 2.85 2.45 -0.03
CA VAL A 187 2.34 2.34 -1.40
C VAL A 187 1.03 3.07 -1.58
N ARG A 188 0.09 2.91 -0.64
CA ARG A 188 -1.23 3.56 -0.72
C ARG A 188 -1.09 5.09 -0.76
N PRO A 189 -0.28 5.74 0.09
CA PRO A 189 -0.02 7.17 -0.04
C PRO A 189 0.59 7.55 -1.40
N ALA A 190 1.53 6.76 -1.95
CA ALA A 190 2.10 7.03 -3.27
C ALA A 190 1.04 7.00 -4.37
N ILE A 191 0.15 6.00 -4.38
CA ILE A 191 -0.99 5.91 -5.31
C ILE A 191 -1.87 7.16 -5.20
N ARG A 192 -2.21 7.57 -3.98
CA ARG A 192 -3.09 8.74 -3.77
C ARG A 192 -2.42 10.06 -4.15
N THR A 193 -1.12 10.19 -3.95
CA THR A 193 -0.32 11.31 -4.43
C THR A 193 -0.33 11.40 -5.95
N LEU A 194 -0.14 10.27 -6.66
CA LEU A 194 -0.23 10.22 -8.12
C LEU A 194 -1.62 10.63 -8.65
N MET A 195 -2.67 10.33 -7.88
CA MET A 195 -4.04 10.80 -8.16
C MET A 195 -4.27 12.29 -7.85
N GLY A 196 -3.28 12.99 -7.28
CA GLY A 196 -3.35 14.38 -6.88
C GLY A 196 -4.29 14.65 -5.70
N LEU A 197 -4.47 13.66 -4.82
CA LEU A 197 -5.21 13.80 -3.57
C LEU A 197 -4.31 14.40 -2.49
N THR A 198 -4.90 15.22 -1.60
CA THR A 198 -4.17 15.80 -0.46
C THR A 198 -4.22 14.90 0.78
N ASP A 199 -5.31 14.16 0.98
CA ASP A 199 -5.44 13.18 2.05
C ASP A 199 -5.06 11.78 1.56
N VAL A 200 -3.78 11.47 1.72
CA VAL A 200 -3.14 10.29 1.14
C VAL A 200 -3.08 9.11 2.10
N HIS A 201 -3.14 9.37 3.41
CA HIS A 201 -3.05 8.33 4.43
C HIS A 201 -4.42 7.72 4.73
N ARG A 202 -4.42 6.63 5.50
CA ARG A 202 -5.66 6.10 6.11
C ARG A 202 -6.06 7.01 7.28
N PRO A 203 -7.37 7.13 7.58
CA PRO A 203 -7.82 7.81 8.79
C PRO A 203 -7.16 7.22 10.04
N ARG A 204 -6.79 8.11 10.96
CA ARG A 204 -6.24 7.76 12.27
C ARG A 204 -7.19 8.23 13.35
N THR A 205 -7.33 7.44 14.40
CA THR A 205 -8.14 7.79 15.57
C THR A 205 -7.46 7.31 16.84
N ARG A 206 -8.01 7.67 18.00
CA ARG A 206 -7.61 7.13 19.30
C ARG A 206 -8.67 6.15 19.76
N ALA A 207 -8.24 5.03 20.33
CA ALA A 207 -9.14 4.01 20.84
C ALA A 207 -8.63 3.45 22.18
N THR A 208 -9.56 3.00 23.01
CA THR A 208 -9.24 2.29 24.25
C THR A 208 -8.84 0.86 23.91
N LEU A 209 -7.67 0.44 24.38
CA LEU A 209 -7.18 -0.92 24.18
C LEU A 209 -7.98 -1.92 25.03
N THR A 210 -8.57 -2.92 24.40
CA THR A 210 -9.22 -4.06 25.05
C THR A 210 -8.39 -5.31 24.79
N ALA A 211 -7.68 -5.79 25.82
CA ALA A 211 -6.83 -6.98 25.76
C ALA A 211 -6.85 -7.72 27.10
N ASP A 212 -6.59 -9.03 27.09
CA ASP A 212 -6.55 -9.86 28.30
C ASP A 212 -5.31 -9.59 29.17
N GLY A 213 -4.30 -8.92 28.61
CA GLY A 213 -3.07 -8.55 29.28
C GLY A 213 -2.27 -7.52 28.49
N PRO A 214 -1.13 -7.06 29.03
CA PRO A 214 -0.29 -6.06 28.37
C PRO A 214 0.24 -6.54 27.02
N LEU A 215 0.22 -5.64 26.03
CA LEU A 215 0.86 -5.87 24.75
C LEU A 215 2.32 -5.46 24.82
N THR A 216 3.21 -6.42 24.56
CA THR A 216 4.65 -6.15 24.49
C THR A 216 5.08 -5.68 23.12
N SER A 217 5.93 -4.66 23.09
CA SER A 217 6.47 -4.06 21.88
C SER A 217 8.00 -3.99 21.96
N PRO A 218 8.73 -4.25 20.85
CA PRO A 218 10.18 -4.15 20.85
C PRO A 218 10.67 -2.71 20.97
N LYS A 219 11.64 -2.49 21.85
CA LYS A 219 12.31 -1.19 22.02
C LYS A 219 12.85 -0.64 20.69
N GLY A 220 12.62 0.66 20.46
CA GLY A 220 13.20 1.41 19.35
C GLY A 220 12.59 1.08 17.99
N ARG A 221 11.38 0.50 17.95
CA ARG A 221 10.63 0.27 16.71
C ARG A 221 9.18 0.62 16.90
N ARG A 222 8.59 1.27 15.91
CA ARG A 222 7.14 1.47 15.86
C ARG A 222 6.47 0.15 15.52
N GLN A 223 5.62 -0.33 16.41
CA GLN A 223 4.90 -1.57 16.16
C GLN A 223 3.51 -1.27 15.60
N PHE A 224 3.12 -1.98 14.55
CA PHE A 224 1.81 -1.95 13.93
C PHE A 224 1.15 -3.32 14.16
N LEU A 225 0.40 -3.43 15.24
CA LEU A 225 -0.31 -4.65 15.59
C LEU A 225 -1.67 -4.66 14.88
N ARG A 226 -2.08 -5.81 14.35
CA ARG A 226 -3.43 -5.95 13.79
C ARG A 226 -4.45 -5.81 14.91
N GLY A 227 -5.51 -5.06 14.65
CA GLY A 227 -6.59 -4.85 15.58
C GLY A 227 -7.96 -4.91 14.93
N ARG A 228 -8.97 -5.13 15.76
CA ARG A 228 -10.37 -4.91 15.44
C ARG A 228 -10.85 -3.69 16.21
N TYR A 229 -11.07 -2.60 15.49
CA TYR A 229 -11.70 -1.39 15.97
C TYR A 229 -13.22 -1.51 15.92
N ALA A 230 -13.88 -1.14 17.02
CA ALA A 230 -15.33 -0.98 17.10
C ALA A 230 -15.65 0.10 18.15
N ASP A 231 -16.41 1.11 17.77
CA ASP A 231 -17.01 2.11 18.66
C ASP A 231 -16.03 2.74 19.69
N GLY A 232 -14.83 3.10 19.24
CA GLY A 232 -13.81 3.72 20.11
C GLY A 232 -12.98 2.74 20.95
N ALA A 233 -13.20 1.43 20.83
CA ALA A 233 -12.35 0.39 21.39
C ALA A 233 -11.56 -0.33 20.30
N VAL A 234 -10.40 -0.89 20.67
CA VAL A 234 -9.60 -1.73 19.76
C VAL A 234 -9.11 -2.99 20.46
N THR A 235 -9.31 -4.15 19.82
CA THR A 235 -8.87 -5.45 20.32
C THR A 235 -7.79 -6.03 19.40
N PRO A 236 -6.64 -6.48 19.91
CA PRO A 236 -5.60 -7.11 19.10
C PRO A 236 -6.10 -8.38 18.43
N VAL A 237 -5.66 -8.65 17.20
CA VAL A 237 -6.02 -9.86 16.45
C VAL A 237 -4.76 -10.64 16.06
N GLY A 238 -4.67 -11.88 16.55
CA GLY A 238 -3.62 -12.84 16.17
C GLY A 238 -2.21 -12.49 16.62
N GLY A 239 -2.04 -11.76 17.73
CA GLY A 239 -0.72 -11.44 18.30
C GLY A 239 0.23 -10.68 17.35
N ALA A 240 1.54 -10.75 17.59
CA ALA A 240 2.57 -10.00 16.85
C ALA A 240 3.22 -10.76 15.66
N GLY A 241 2.88 -12.05 15.46
CA GLY A 241 3.49 -12.88 14.43
C GLY A 241 3.13 -12.41 13.01
N SER A 242 4.14 -12.13 12.17
CA SER A 242 3.93 -11.51 10.85
C SER A 242 3.44 -12.49 9.77
N HIS A 243 3.55 -13.80 9.97
CA HIS A 243 3.06 -14.82 9.02
C HIS A 243 1.54 -15.09 9.10
N LEU A 244 0.81 -14.41 9.99
CA LEU A 244 -0.57 -14.77 10.33
C LEU A 244 -1.61 -14.07 9.43
N VAL A 245 -1.81 -14.60 8.22
CA VAL A 245 -2.75 -14.07 7.21
C VAL A 245 -4.21 -14.15 7.66
N ALA A 246 -4.62 -15.26 8.30
CA ALA A 246 -5.99 -15.41 8.80
C ALA A 246 -6.36 -14.35 9.86
N ALA A 247 -5.39 -13.90 10.65
CA ALA A 247 -5.58 -12.81 11.60
C ALA A 247 -5.72 -11.46 10.88
N LEU A 248 -4.94 -11.23 9.82
CA LEU A 248 -5.05 -10.04 9.00
C LEU A 248 -6.43 -9.90 8.37
N ALA A 249 -7.00 -10.98 7.85
CA ALA A 249 -8.34 -10.98 7.24
C ALA A 249 -9.48 -10.61 8.22
N ARG A 250 -9.25 -10.71 9.54
CA ARG A 250 -10.21 -10.33 10.59
C ARG A 250 -9.95 -8.95 11.18
N ALA A 251 -8.84 -8.31 10.80
CA ALA A 251 -8.48 -6.98 11.27
C ALA A 251 -9.15 -5.92 10.38
N ASN A 252 -9.62 -4.84 11.00
CA ASN A 252 -10.08 -3.63 10.30
C ASN A 252 -9.25 -2.41 10.72
N ALA A 253 -8.18 -2.62 11.49
CA ALA A 253 -7.34 -1.56 12.01
C ALA A 253 -5.91 -2.03 12.32
N LEU A 254 -4.99 -1.08 12.44
CA LEU A 254 -3.65 -1.27 13.01
C LEU A 254 -3.53 -0.45 14.29
N ILE A 255 -3.23 -1.11 15.41
CA ILE A 255 -2.84 -0.48 16.66
C ILE A 255 -1.38 -0.04 16.53
N VAL A 256 -1.12 1.24 16.77
CA VAL A 256 0.22 1.83 16.67
C VAL A 256 0.83 1.93 18.05
N VAL A 257 1.95 1.21 18.26
CA VAL A 257 2.78 1.32 19.45
C VAL A 257 4.02 2.15 19.11
N PRO A 258 4.20 3.33 19.72
CA PRO A 258 5.37 4.18 19.48
C PRO A 258 6.71 3.52 19.82
N GLU A 259 7.79 4.03 19.23
CA GLU A 259 9.16 3.51 19.34
C GLU A 259 9.71 3.50 20.77
N ASP A 260 9.23 4.41 21.61
CA ASP A 260 9.60 4.61 23.01
C ASP A 260 8.69 3.83 23.99
N THR A 261 7.70 3.10 23.46
CA THR A 261 6.73 2.32 24.25
C THR A 261 7.02 0.83 24.12
N GLU A 262 7.38 0.18 25.23
CA GLU A 262 7.70 -1.26 25.27
C GLU A 262 6.51 -2.11 25.78
N SER A 263 5.51 -1.49 26.41
CA SER A 263 4.28 -2.14 26.88
C SER A 263 3.06 -1.21 26.74
N LEU A 264 1.93 -1.76 26.31
CA LEU A 264 0.62 -1.09 26.40
C LEU A 264 -0.31 -1.91 27.30
N GLU A 265 -0.75 -1.30 28.39
CA GLU A 265 -1.68 -1.91 29.34
C GLU A 265 -3.13 -1.91 28.81
N PRO A 266 -3.96 -2.91 29.15
CA PRO A 266 -5.40 -2.86 28.91
C PRO A 266 -6.02 -1.57 29.47
N GLY A 267 -6.93 -0.96 28.71
CA GLY A 267 -7.55 0.33 29.05
C GLY A 267 -6.73 1.56 28.63
N ALA A 268 -5.47 1.40 28.21
CA ALA A 268 -4.68 2.50 27.67
C ALA A 268 -5.30 3.05 26.37
N THR A 269 -5.12 4.35 26.12
CA THR A 269 -5.49 4.96 24.84
C THR A 269 -4.37 4.73 23.83
N ALA A 270 -4.65 3.99 22.76
CA ALA A 270 -3.73 3.76 21.65
C ALA A 270 -4.16 4.55 20.41
N GLU A 271 -3.18 4.92 19.58
CA GLU A 271 -3.48 5.40 18.23
C GLU A 271 -3.79 4.21 17.31
N VAL A 272 -4.76 4.40 16.43
CA VAL A 272 -5.29 3.36 15.54
C VAL A 272 -5.39 3.88 14.12
N VAL A 273 -4.80 3.16 13.17
CA VAL A 273 -5.00 3.37 11.73
C VAL A 273 -6.17 2.50 11.28
N LEU A 274 -7.21 3.10 10.69
CA LEU A 274 -8.38 2.36 10.21
C LEU A 274 -8.11 1.80 8.80
N LEU A 275 -8.38 0.51 8.56
CA LEU A 275 -8.09 -0.18 7.29
C LEU A 275 -9.32 -0.33 6.38
N GLY A 276 -10.53 -0.16 6.93
CA GLY A 276 -11.80 -0.21 6.21
C GLY A 276 -12.78 0.77 6.83
#